data_AF-A0A554RGG7-F1
#
_entry.id   AF-A0A554RGG7-F1
#
_cell.length_a   1.000
_cell.length_b   1.000
_cell.length_c   1.000
_cell.angle_alpha   90.00
_cell.angle_beta   90.00
_cell.angle_gamma   90.00
#
_symmetry.space_group_name_H-M   'P 1'
#
loop_
_entity.id
_entity.type
_entity.pdbx_description
1 polymer ?
#
loop_
_entity_poly.entity_id
_entity_poly.type
_entity_poly.pdbx_seq_one_letter_code
_entity_poly.pdbx_strand_id
1 'polypeptide(L)'
;MTSTQETMPPVADGLPVLATLALYKPTAGRPTSGEIQMTTTVDESRVEYVAQMSGLAYVRVSSHQTGYVCDGVVVPYPQRPSEAHVFDFVADTWVDPRTLEQRKDAMRALVAQRRWEAETGGITMPNGMRVLTGRADRDNIAALILTAEAAGIAAVDFKAANGWGHLTLEEVREVARAIALHVQACFSAERAHHDAMKDLTEAEIDAYDLATLWPLTHNSIETQ
;
A
#
# COMPACT_ATOMS: atom_id res chain seq x y z
N MET A 1 -25.46 0.23 -50.08
CA MET A 1 -24.66 -0.46 -49.05
C MET A 1 -25.63 -1.26 -48.22
N THR A 2 -25.72 -2.56 -48.48
CA THR A 2 -26.68 -3.45 -47.81
C THR A 2 -26.15 -3.75 -46.41
N SER A 3 -26.83 -3.25 -45.38
CA SER A 3 -26.54 -3.63 -44.00
C SER A 3 -27.07 -5.04 -43.80
N THR A 4 -26.16 -6.02 -43.74
CA THR A 4 -26.50 -7.38 -43.34
C THR A 4 -26.78 -7.35 -41.85
N GLN A 5 -28.06 -7.36 -41.45
CA GLN A 5 -28.42 -7.69 -40.08
C GLN A 5 -28.01 -9.15 -39.83
N GLU A 6 -26.95 -9.36 -39.07
CA GLU A 6 -26.61 -10.69 -38.54
C GLU A 6 -27.75 -11.13 -37.62
N THR A 7 -28.58 -12.03 -38.14
CA THR A 7 -29.69 -12.62 -37.42
C THR A 7 -29.15 -13.72 -36.51
N MET A 8 -29.45 -13.60 -35.23
CA MET A 8 -29.11 -14.56 -34.19
C MET A 8 -29.58 -15.97 -34.60
N PRO A 9 -28.73 -17.00 -34.56
CA PRO A 9 -29.12 -18.35 -34.96
C PRO A 9 -30.26 -18.87 -34.07
N PRO A 10 -31.22 -19.62 -34.64
CA PRO A 10 -32.32 -20.19 -33.87
C PRO A 10 -31.78 -21.17 -32.83
N VAL A 11 -32.38 -21.18 -31.64
CA VAL A 11 -32.11 -22.19 -30.61
C VAL A 11 -32.67 -23.53 -31.12
N ALA A 12 -31.90 -24.61 -30.99
CA ALA A 12 -32.33 -25.94 -31.41
C ALA A 12 -33.57 -26.40 -30.61
N ASP A 13 -34.47 -27.15 -31.25
CA ASP A 13 -35.66 -27.72 -30.59
C ASP A 13 -35.24 -28.76 -29.53
N GLY A 14 -35.41 -28.43 -28.24
CA GLY A 14 -35.04 -29.26 -27.09
C GLY A 14 -34.72 -28.46 -25.83
N LEU A 15 -34.45 -29.14 -24.71
CA LEU A 15 -33.86 -28.46 -23.54
C LEU A 15 -32.45 -27.97 -23.91
N PRO A 16 -32.09 -26.72 -23.60
CA PRO A 16 -30.80 -26.16 -23.98
C PRO A 16 -29.66 -26.91 -23.27
N VAL A 17 -28.68 -27.36 -24.04
CA VAL A 17 -27.41 -27.82 -23.48
C VAL A 17 -26.59 -26.59 -23.17
N LEU A 18 -26.19 -26.39 -21.91
CA LEU A 18 -25.47 -25.19 -21.48
C LEU A 18 -23.96 -25.43 -21.46
N ALA A 19 -23.21 -24.45 -21.94
CA ALA A 19 -21.76 -24.35 -21.84
C ALA A 19 -21.37 -23.14 -21.01
N THR A 20 -20.43 -23.32 -20.08
CA THR A 20 -19.77 -22.19 -19.41
C THR A 20 -18.47 -21.87 -20.14
N LEU A 21 -18.28 -20.61 -20.49
CA LEU A 21 -17.14 -20.10 -21.24
C LEU A 21 -16.39 -19.07 -20.40
N ALA A 22 -15.06 -19.10 -20.49
CA ALA A 22 -14.22 -17.94 -20.18
C ALA A 22 -13.84 -17.25 -21.48
N LEU A 23 -14.35 -16.04 -21.69
CA LEU A 23 -14.01 -15.20 -22.84
C LEU A 23 -12.79 -14.36 -22.47
N TYR A 24 -11.75 -14.44 -23.29
CA TYR A 24 -10.46 -13.82 -23.00
C TYR A 24 -9.91 -13.05 -24.20
N LYS A 25 -9.12 -12.02 -23.89
CA LYS A 25 -8.38 -11.24 -24.89
C LYS A 25 -7.01 -11.89 -25.09
N PRO A 26 -6.71 -12.44 -26.29
CA PRO A 26 -5.43 -13.09 -26.49
C PRO A 26 -4.24 -12.14 -26.36
N THR A 27 -3.16 -12.64 -25.78
CA THR A 27 -1.88 -11.96 -25.73
C THR A 27 -1.24 -11.96 -27.12
N ALA A 28 -0.62 -10.85 -27.52
CA ALA A 28 0.05 -10.73 -28.82
C ALA A 28 1.09 -11.85 -28.98
N GLY A 29 1.00 -12.63 -30.07
CA GLY A 29 1.88 -13.78 -30.33
C GLY A 29 1.56 -15.06 -29.54
N ARG A 30 0.60 -15.05 -28.60
CA ARG A 30 0.15 -16.23 -27.82
C ARG A 30 -1.39 -16.34 -27.89
N PRO A 31 -1.96 -16.86 -29.00
CA PRO A 31 -3.42 -16.88 -29.21
C PRO A 31 -4.17 -17.72 -28.16
N THR A 32 -3.51 -18.69 -27.53
CA THR A 32 -4.05 -19.57 -26.49
C THR A 32 -3.83 -19.04 -25.07
N SER A 33 -3.32 -17.82 -24.89
CA SER A 33 -3.08 -17.21 -23.58
C SER A 33 -3.64 -15.79 -23.54
N GLY A 34 -4.05 -15.30 -22.37
CA GLY A 34 -4.48 -13.92 -22.21
C GLY A 34 -5.46 -13.66 -21.07
N GLU A 35 -5.87 -12.40 -20.96
CA GLU A 35 -6.71 -11.91 -19.87
C GLU A 35 -8.16 -12.34 -20.04
N ILE A 36 -8.72 -13.05 -19.06
CA ILE A 36 -10.16 -13.33 -19.01
C ILE A 36 -10.89 -12.01 -18.79
N GLN A 37 -11.72 -11.62 -19.75
CA GLN A 37 -12.54 -10.39 -19.67
C GLN A 37 -13.88 -10.67 -18.99
N MET A 38 -14.44 -11.86 -19.22
CA MET A 38 -15.68 -12.28 -18.58
C MET A 38 -15.83 -13.80 -18.60
N THR A 39 -16.68 -14.30 -17.71
CA THR A 39 -17.21 -15.66 -17.77
C THR A 39 -18.71 -15.62 -17.98
N THR A 40 -19.23 -16.53 -18.80
CA THR A 40 -20.66 -16.56 -19.16
C THR A 40 -21.14 -17.97 -19.39
N THR A 41 -22.45 -18.19 -19.24
CA THR A 41 -23.11 -19.46 -19.58
C THR A 41 -24.04 -19.24 -20.77
N VAL A 42 -23.88 -20.03 -21.82
CA VAL A 42 -24.62 -19.90 -23.07
C VAL A 42 -25.12 -21.25 -23.54
N ASP A 43 -26.12 -21.27 -24.42
CA ASP A 43 -26.49 -22.49 -25.14
C ASP A 43 -25.31 -22.96 -26.00
N GLU A 44 -25.06 -24.27 -26.00
CA GLU A 44 -24.00 -24.95 -26.75
C GLU A 44 -24.02 -24.56 -28.23
N SER A 45 -25.20 -24.46 -28.84
CA SER A 45 -25.37 -24.07 -30.25
C SER A 45 -24.95 -22.63 -30.55
N ARG A 46 -24.74 -21.80 -29.51
CA ARG A 46 -24.48 -20.36 -29.62
C ARG A 46 -23.07 -19.95 -29.17
N VAL A 47 -22.22 -20.91 -28.80
CA VAL A 47 -20.85 -20.66 -28.35
C VAL A 47 -20.06 -19.85 -29.39
N GLU A 48 -20.04 -20.29 -30.65
CA GLU A 48 -19.31 -19.59 -31.71
C GLU A 48 -19.88 -18.20 -31.98
N TYR A 49 -21.21 -18.06 -31.98
CA TYR A 49 -21.87 -16.77 -32.15
C TYR A 49 -21.47 -15.78 -31.06
N VAL A 50 -21.43 -16.20 -29.79
CA VAL A 50 -21.04 -15.33 -28.67
C VAL A 50 -19.55 -14.97 -28.74
N ALA A 51 -18.69 -15.91 -29.09
CA ALA A 51 -17.26 -15.64 -29.31
C ALA A 51 -17.06 -14.60 -30.44
N GLN A 52 -17.74 -14.78 -31.58
CA GLN A 52 -17.67 -13.86 -32.72
C GLN A 52 -18.19 -12.47 -32.37
N MET A 53 -19.35 -12.37 -31.71
CA MET A 53 -19.97 -11.09 -31.31
C MET A 53 -19.15 -10.34 -30.26
N SER A 54 -18.47 -11.06 -29.36
CA SER A 54 -17.59 -10.43 -28.36
C SER A 54 -16.24 -9.99 -28.92
N GLY A 55 -15.82 -10.56 -30.05
CA GLY A 55 -14.48 -10.38 -30.59
C GLY A 55 -13.38 -10.98 -29.71
N LEU A 56 -13.73 -11.89 -28.80
CA LEU A 56 -12.83 -12.55 -27.85
C LEU A 56 -12.62 -14.02 -28.21
N ALA A 57 -11.47 -14.56 -27.81
CA ALA A 57 -11.25 -16.00 -27.82
C ALA A 57 -11.96 -16.63 -26.60
N TYR A 58 -12.12 -17.95 -26.61
CA TYR A 58 -12.80 -18.65 -25.52
C TYR A 58 -12.15 -19.97 -25.14
N VAL A 59 -12.32 -20.36 -23.88
CA VAL A 59 -12.08 -21.71 -23.37
C VAL A 59 -13.30 -22.20 -22.61
N ARG A 60 -13.59 -23.49 -22.71
CA ARG A 60 -14.68 -24.12 -21.95
C ARG A 60 -14.24 -24.34 -20.52
N VAL A 61 -15.12 -24.02 -19.58
CA VAL A 61 -14.90 -24.19 -18.14
C VAL A 61 -16.10 -24.87 -17.51
N SER A 62 -15.91 -25.50 -16.35
CA SER A 62 -16.99 -26.19 -15.63
C SER A 62 -17.85 -25.23 -14.79
N SER A 63 -17.31 -24.08 -14.41
CA SER A 63 -17.98 -23.05 -13.61
C SER A 63 -17.41 -21.67 -13.97
N HIS A 64 -18.01 -20.61 -13.42
CA HIS A 64 -17.38 -19.29 -13.44
C HIS A 64 -16.04 -19.40 -12.72
N GLN A 65 -14.97 -18.93 -13.36
CA GLN A 65 -13.60 -18.97 -12.86
C GLN A 65 -12.97 -17.59 -12.98
N THR A 66 -12.06 -17.29 -12.06
CA THR A 66 -11.25 -16.08 -12.05
C THR A 66 -9.80 -16.46 -12.31
N GLY A 67 -9.09 -15.67 -13.12
CA GLY A 67 -7.71 -15.96 -13.50
C GLY A 67 -7.40 -15.41 -14.87
N TYR A 68 -6.48 -16.07 -15.55
CA TYR A 68 -6.13 -15.81 -16.94
C TYR A 68 -6.06 -17.13 -17.71
N VAL A 69 -6.08 -17.07 -19.03
CA VAL A 69 -5.88 -18.25 -19.88
C VAL A 69 -4.39 -18.41 -20.14
N CYS A 70 -3.84 -19.61 -19.95
CA CYS A 70 -2.49 -20.00 -20.34
C CYS A 70 -2.57 -21.35 -21.06
N ASP A 71 -2.07 -21.40 -22.29
CA ASP A 71 -2.09 -22.58 -23.15
C ASP A 71 -3.46 -23.29 -23.24
N GLY A 72 -4.53 -22.49 -23.32
CA GLY A 72 -5.90 -22.97 -23.46
C GLY A 72 -6.56 -23.44 -22.16
N VAL A 73 -5.92 -23.20 -21.00
CA VAL A 73 -6.44 -23.58 -19.67
C VAL A 73 -6.54 -22.33 -18.80
N VAL A 74 -7.57 -22.26 -17.95
CA VAL A 74 -7.69 -21.19 -16.96
C VAL A 74 -6.76 -21.47 -15.78
N VAL A 75 -5.89 -20.50 -15.49
CA VAL A 75 -4.92 -20.54 -14.39
C VAL A 75 -5.25 -19.42 -13.40
N PRO A 76 -5.29 -19.68 -12.09
CA PRO A 76 -5.50 -18.63 -11.10
C PRO A 76 -4.32 -17.65 -11.09
N TYR A 77 -4.60 -16.38 -10.80
CA TYR A 77 -3.51 -15.42 -10.60
C TYR A 77 -2.66 -15.79 -9.37
N PRO A 78 -1.32 -15.69 -9.46
CA PRO A 78 -0.49 -15.71 -8.26
C PRO A 78 -0.80 -14.51 -7.38
N GLN A 79 -0.39 -14.56 -6.10
CA GLN A 79 -0.59 -13.45 -5.19
C GLN A 79 0.05 -12.16 -5.74
N ARG A 80 -0.77 -11.11 -5.87
CA ARG A 80 -0.31 -9.80 -6.33
C ARG A 80 0.60 -9.17 -5.27
N PRO A 81 1.86 -8.81 -5.59
CA PRO A 81 2.78 -8.24 -4.61
C PRO A 81 2.30 -6.89 -4.04
N SER A 82 1.77 -6.02 -4.90
CA SER A 82 1.19 -4.73 -4.47
C SER A 82 0.21 -4.19 -5.52
N GLU A 83 -0.58 -3.19 -5.15
CA GLU A 83 -1.52 -2.51 -6.07
C GLU A 83 -0.86 -1.83 -7.27
N ALA A 84 0.45 -1.59 -7.22
CA ALA A 84 1.19 -1.03 -8.36
C ALA A 84 1.49 -2.08 -9.45
N HIS A 85 1.50 -3.37 -9.12
CA HIS A 85 1.87 -4.42 -10.06
C HIS A 85 0.75 -4.71 -11.05
N VAL A 86 1.07 -4.77 -12.34
CA VAL A 86 0.17 -5.22 -13.41
C VAL A 86 0.59 -6.62 -13.82
N PHE A 87 -0.37 -7.51 -14.12
CA PHE A 87 -0.02 -8.85 -14.58
C PHE A 87 0.45 -8.78 -16.04
N ASP A 88 1.66 -9.27 -16.30
CA ASP A 88 2.20 -9.45 -17.64
C ASP A 88 1.75 -10.83 -18.16
N PHE A 89 0.82 -10.83 -19.11
CA PHE A 89 0.28 -12.04 -19.73
C PHE A 89 1.21 -12.69 -20.77
N VAL A 90 2.35 -12.07 -21.07
CA VAL A 90 3.42 -12.68 -21.88
C VAL A 90 4.35 -13.47 -20.97
N ALA A 91 4.78 -12.86 -19.86
CA ALA A 91 5.69 -13.45 -18.88
C ALA A 91 4.99 -14.29 -17.79
N ASP A 92 3.66 -14.27 -17.77
CA ASP A 92 2.81 -14.94 -16.77
C ASP A 92 3.20 -14.57 -15.32
N THR A 93 3.56 -13.30 -15.09
CA THR A 93 4.05 -12.80 -13.80
C THR A 93 3.58 -11.37 -13.51
N TRP A 94 3.62 -10.98 -12.24
CA TRP A 94 3.38 -9.60 -11.84
C TRP A 94 4.61 -8.74 -12.14
N VAL A 95 4.40 -7.60 -12.80
CA VAL A 95 5.44 -6.60 -13.08
C VAL A 95 5.03 -5.24 -12.54
N ASP A 96 5.98 -4.50 -11.95
CA ASP A 96 5.77 -3.10 -11.63
C ASP A 96 6.17 -2.26 -12.86
N PRO A 97 5.22 -1.60 -13.56
CA PRO A 97 5.52 -0.84 -14.77
C PRO A 97 6.24 0.48 -14.48
N ARG A 98 6.42 0.86 -13.20
CA ARG A 98 7.08 2.10 -12.81
C ARG A 98 8.58 2.01 -13.04
N THR A 99 9.16 3.12 -13.49
CA THR A 99 10.62 3.24 -13.56
C THR A 99 11.25 3.15 -12.16
N LEU A 100 12.53 2.82 -12.09
CA LEU A 100 13.27 2.81 -10.81
C LEU A 100 13.13 4.15 -10.05
N GLU A 101 13.24 5.27 -10.76
CA GLU A 101 13.09 6.59 -10.13
C GLU A 101 11.69 6.84 -9.59
N GLN A 102 10.64 6.43 -10.31
CA GLN A 102 9.26 6.51 -9.81
C GLN A 102 9.05 5.64 -8.55
N ARG A 103 9.67 4.46 -8.50
CA ARG A 103 9.65 3.60 -7.30
C ARG A 103 10.39 4.26 -6.13
N LYS A 104 11.55 4.86 -6.38
CA LYS A 104 12.30 5.64 -5.37
C LYS A 104 11.51 6.86 -4.88
N ASP A 105 10.82 7.58 -5.75
CA ASP A 105 9.94 8.70 -5.38
C ASP A 105 8.79 8.25 -4.47
N ALA A 106 8.11 7.16 -4.84
CA ALA A 106 7.06 6.58 -4.00
C ALA A 106 7.62 6.16 -2.62
N MET A 107 8.81 5.57 -2.59
CA MET A 107 9.48 5.17 -1.35
C MET A 107 9.85 6.38 -0.47
N ARG A 108 10.36 7.46 -1.07
CA ARG A 108 10.63 8.72 -0.34
C ARG A 108 9.36 9.30 0.29
N ALA A 109 8.23 9.24 -0.41
CA ALA A 109 6.95 9.68 0.14
C ALA A 109 6.53 8.83 1.36
N LEU A 110 6.71 7.51 1.30
CA LEU A 110 6.46 6.61 2.42
C LEU A 110 7.39 6.90 3.61
N VAL A 111 8.67 7.17 3.38
CA VAL A 111 9.61 7.58 4.43
C VAL A 111 9.18 8.88 5.09
N ALA A 112 8.81 9.89 4.30
CA ALA A 112 8.36 11.18 4.83
C ALA A 112 7.10 11.05 5.68
N GLN A 113 6.17 10.18 5.26
CA GLN A 113 4.98 9.84 6.03
C GLN A 113 5.36 9.15 7.35
N ARG A 114 6.25 8.16 7.31
CA ARG A 114 6.69 7.43 8.50
C ARG A 114 7.45 8.31 9.49
N ARG A 115 8.28 9.25 9.00
CA ARG A 115 8.88 10.29 9.84
C ARG A 115 7.79 11.09 10.53
N TRP A 116 6.78 11.56 9.80
CA TRP A 116 5.72 12.38 10.40
C TRP A 116 4.96 11.62 11.50
N GLU A 117 4.65 10.34 11.28
CA GLU A 117 4.04 9.47 12.29
C GLU A 117 4.92 9.33 13.54
N ALA A 118 6.21 9.04 13.37
CA ALA A 118 7.16 8.93 14.48
C ALA A 118 7.38 10.27 15.20
N GLU A 119 7.52 11.36 14.46
CA GLU A 119 7.73 12.72 14.97
C GLU A 119 6.55 13.18 15.82
N THR A 120 5.32 12.86 15.43
CA THR A 120 4.10 13.33 16.12
C THR A 120 3.54 12.33 17.13
N GLY A 121 3.96 11.07 17.07
CA GLY A 121 3.45 9.99 17.94
C GLY A 121 3.75 10.15 19.43
N GLY A 122 4.66 11.05 19.83
CA GLY A 122 5.01 11.30 21.23
C GLY A 122 6.13 10.42 21.76
N ILE A 123 6.60 10.76 22.96
CA ILE A 123 7.67 10.06 23.68
C ILE A 123 7.23 9.68 25.10
N THR A 124 7.71 8.54 25.58
CA THR A 124 7.54 8.12 26.97
C THR A 124 8.80 8.50 27.75
N MET A 125 8.65 9.35 28.77
CA MET A 125 9.72 9.74 29.67
C MET A 125 10.07 8.59 30.63
N PRO A 126 11.28 8.56 31.24
CA PRO A 126 11.69 7.49 32.17
C PRO A 126 10.76 7.28 33.38
N ASN A 127 10.02 8.31 33.79
CA ASN A 127 9.02 8.24 34.86
C ASN A 127 7.64 7.72 34.39
N GLY A 128 7.53 7.24 33.15
CA GLY A 128 6.29 6.75 32.56
C GLY A 128 5.34 7.84 32.02
N MET A 129 5.71 9.12 32.11
CA MET A 129 4.92 10.22 31.55
C MET A 129 4.95 10.17 30.02
N ARG A 130 3.78 10.16 29.37
CA ARG A 130 3.67 10.19 27.90
C ARG A 130 3.42 11.62 27.44
N VAL A 131 4.33 12.15 26.63
CA VAL A 131 4.23 13.51 26.09
C VAL A 131 4.07 13.43 24.58
N LEU A 132 3.09 14.13 24.01
CA LEU A 132 2.94 14.25 22.57
C LEU A 132 4.00 15.21 22.01
N THR A 133 4.44 14.95 20.78
CA THR A 133 5.52 15.69 20.13
C THR A 133 5.07 16.44 18.88
N GLY A 134 3.75 16.63 18.76
CA GLY A 134 3.16 17.44 17.71
C GLY A 134 3.67 18.88 17.75
N ARG A 135 3.44 19.63 16.67
CA ARG A 135 3.83 21.04 16.60
C ARG A 135 3.21 21.86 17.73
N ALA A 136 1.90 21.69 17.97
CA ALA A 136 1.20 22.39 19.05
C ALA A 136 1.78 22.04 20.43
N ASP A 137 2.12 20.77 20.69
CA ASP A 137 2.71 20.36 21.98
C ASP A 137 4.07 21.00 22.21
N ARG A 138 4.92 21.04 21.17
CA ARG A 138 6.22 21.73 21.20
C ARG A 138 6.07 23.23 21.47
N ASP A 139 5.17 23.88 20.75
CA ASP A 139 4.90 25.31 20.89
C ASP A 139 4.37 25.63 22.31
N ASN A 140 3.48 24.77 22.85
CA ASN A 140 2.94 24.90 24.20
C ASN A 140 4.01 24.74 25.28
N ILE A 141 4.89 23.75 25.17
CA ILE A 141 5.97 23.53 26.14
C ILE A 141 6.97 24.69 26.12
N ALA A 142 7.32 25.20 24.95
CA ALA A 142 8.20 26.38 24.84
C ALA A 142 7.57 27.62 25.49
N ALA A 143 6.27 27.87 25.24
CA ALA A 143 5.54 28.97 25.84
C ALA A 143 5.39 28.81 27.38
N LEU A 144 5.16 27.60 27.86
CA LEU A 144 5.10 27.29 29.29
C LEU A 144 6.41 27.64 30.00
N ILE A 145 7.54 27.24 29.44
CA ILE A 145 8.86 27.54 30.00
C ILE A 145 9.06 29.06 30.11
N LEU A 146 8.83 29.79 29.02
CA LEU A 146 9.02 31.25 28.96
C LEU A 146 8.12 31.98 29.97
N THR A 147 6.84 31.59 30.04
CA THR A 147 5.86 32.25 30.93
C THR A 147 6.12 31.93 32.41
N ALA A 148 6.52 30.70 32.73
CA ALA A 148 6.88 30.30 34.09
C ALA A 148 8.13 31.04 34.59
N GLU A 149 9.16 31.19 33.75
CA GLU A 149 10.34 32.01 34.06
C GLU A 149 9.96 33.46 34.37
N ALA A 150 9.19 34.08 33.48
CA ALA A 150 8.80 35.48 33.62
C ALA A 150 7.95 35.74 34.87
N ALA A 151 7.14 34.76 35.30
CA ALA A 151 6.28 34.85 36.47
C ALA A 151 6.94 34.34 37.77
N GLY A 152 8.16 33.79 37.73
CA GLY A 152 8.82 33.20 38.89
C GLY A 152 8.16 31.92 39.40
N ILE A 153 7.49 31.17 38.53
CA ILE A 153 6.85 29.89 38.87
C ILE A 153 7.90 28.78 38.90
N ALA A 154 8.10 28.16 40.07
CA ALA A 154 9.11 27.12 40.26
C ALA A 154 8.65 25.71 39.83
N ALA A 155 7.34 25.45 39.88
CA ALA A 155 6.74 24.17 39.51
C ALA A 155 5.31 24.35 38.99
N VAL A 156 4.85 23.42 38.17
CA VAL A 156 3.57 23.46 37.46
C VAL A 156 2.85 22.13 37.52
N ASP A 157 1.51 22.19 37.55
CA ASP A 157 0.69 21.02 37.26
C ASP A 157 0.64 20.83 35.74
N PHE A 158 1.37 19.83 35.26
CA PHE A 158 1.57 19.54 33.86
C PHE A 158 0.57 18.48 33.38
N LYS A 159 -0.15 18.77 32.30
CA LYS A 159 -1.07 17.82 31.66
C LYS A 159 -0.36 17.03 30.56
N ALA A 160 0.01 15.79 30.87
CA ALA A 160 0.55 14.83 29.92
C ALA A 160 -0.57 14.09 29.16
N ALA A 161 -0.20 13.31 28.14
CA ALA A 161 -1.15 12.54 27.35
C ALA A 161 -1.83 11.43 28.17
N ASN A 162 -1.13 10.90 29.19
CA ASN A 162 -1.61 9.84 30.06
C ASN A 162 -2.06 10.31 31.46
N GLY A 163 -2.17 11.62 31.70
CA GLY A 163 -2.68 12.15 32.97
C GLY A 163 -2.06 13.46 33.39
N TRP A 164 -2.22 13.80 34.67
CA TRP A 164 -1.60 14.96 35.29
C TRP A 164 -0.33 14.57 36.04
N GLY A 165 0.67 15.44 36.01
CA GLY A 165 1.89 15.34 36.81
C GLY A 165 2.22 16.70 37.44
N HIS A 166 3.07 16.69 38.47
CA HIS A 166 3.60 17.91 39.05
C HIS A 166 5.09 17.97 38.71
N LEU A 167 5.50 18.99 37.95
CA LEU A 167 6.87 19.12 37.44
C LEU A 167 7.49 20.43 37.89
N THR A 168 8.73 20.38 38.33
CA THR A 168 9.58 21.57 38.44
C THR A 168 9.84 22.16 37.06
N LEU A 169 10.16 23.46 37.02
CA LEU A 169 10.50 24.12 35.76
C LEU A 169 11.71 23.46 35.06
N GLU A 170 12.65 22.90 35.82
CA GLU A 170 13.80 22.14 35.27
C GLU A 170 13.36 20.83 34.61
N GLU A 171 12.42 20.08 35.22
CA GLU A 171 11.87 18.88 34.61
C GLU A 171 11.10 19.19 33.32
N VAL A 172 10.41 20.34 33.24
CA VAL A 172 9.77 20.78 31.99
C VAL A 172 10.82 21.05 30.89
N ARG A 173 12.01 21.59 31.23
CA ARG A 173 13.11 21.74 30.27
C ARG A 173 13.66 20.40 29.80
N GLU A 174 13.78 19.43 30.70
CA GLU A 174 14.19 18.08 30.33
C GLU A 174 13.19 17.41 29.38
N VAL A 175 11.88 17.64 29.58
CA VAL A 175 10.86 17.24 28.60
C VAL A 175 11.12 17.92 27.25
N ALA A 176 11.30 19.24 27.21
CA ALA A 176 11.56 19.98 25.97
C ALA A 176 12.82 19.47 25.24
N ARG A 177 13.89 19.19 25.98
CA ARG A 177 15.15 18.62 25.46
C ARG A 177 14.93 17.23 24.87
N ALA A 178 14.20 16.35 25.57
CA ALA A 178 13.89 15.01 25.09
C ALA A 178 13.08 15.05 23.78
N ILE A 179 12.10 15.96 23.67
CA ILE A 179 11.34 16.15 22.43
C ILE A 179 12.25 16.62 21.29
N ALA A 180 13.12 17.60 21.53
CA ALA A 180 14.02 18.11 20.51
C ALA A 180 14.96 17.01 19.97
N LEU A 181 15.52 16.18 20.85
CA LEU A 181 16.36 15.04 20.46
C LEU A 181 15.58 13.97 19.67
N HIS A 182 14.35 13.66 20.08
CA HIS A 182 13.48 12.73 19.37
C HIS A 182 13.16 13.21 17.95
N VAL A 183 12.74 14.46 17.81
CA VAL A 183 12.45 15.07 16.50
C VAL A 183 13.70 15.03 15.62
N GLN A 184 14.86 15.41 16.16
CA GLN A 184 16.11 15.34 15.42
C GLN A 184 16.44 13.91 14.97
N ALA A 185 16.22 12.90 15.81
CA ALA A 185 16.42 11.51 15.45
C ALA A 185 15.48 11.07 14.30
N CYS A 186 14.22 11.51 14.31
CA CYS A 186 13.27 11.25 13.23
C CYS A 186 13.75 11.82 11.89
N PHE A 187 14.22 13.06 11.85
CA PHE A 187 14.76 13.69 10.63
C PHE A 187 16.09 13.05 10.19
N SER A 188 16.94 12.65 11.13
CA SER A 188 18.16 11.90 10.80
C SER A 188 17.85 10.54 10.18
N ALA A 189 16.80 9.85 10.63
CA ALA A 189 16.34 8.58 10.04
C ALA A 189 15.80 8.78 8.61
N GLU A 190 14.93 9.77 8.38
CA GLU A 190 14.46 10.12 7.03
C GLU A 190 15.64 10.40 6.09
N ARG A 191 16.60 11.21 6.54
CA ARG A 191 17.80 11.51 5.75
C ARG A 191 18.59 10.25 5.41
N ALA A 192 18.82 9.36 6.39
CA ALA A 192 19.57 8.13 6.16
C ALA A 192 18.88 7.23 5.12
N HIS A 193 17.55 7.13 5.16
CA HIS A 193 16.79 6.42 4.13
C HIS A 193 16.92 7.08 2.75
N HIS A 194 16.82 8.40 2.66
CA HIS A 194 17.00 9.13 1.40
C HIS A 194 18.40 8.95 0.82
N ASP A 195 19.42 8.96 1.67
CA ASP A 195 20.82 8.75 1.27
C ASP A 195 21.02 7.31 0.77
N ALA A 196 20.48 6.30 1.47
CA ALA A 196 20.54 4.91 1.05
C ALA A 196 19.85 4.64 -0.29
N MET A 197 18.74 5.32 -0.58
CA MET A 197 17.98 5.11 -1.82
C MET A 197 18.69 5.57 -3.09
N LYS A 198 19.70 6.42 -3.00
CA LYS A 198 20.40 6.95 -4.19
C LYS A 198 20.98 5.82 -5.03
N ASP A 199 21.59 4.84 -4.37
CA ASP A 199 22.38 3.79 -5.01
C ASP A 199 21.62 2.46 -5.20
N LEU A 200 20.35 2.38 -4.77
CA LEU A 200 19.54 1.17 -4.93
C LEU A 200 19.25 0.86 -6.40
N THR A 201 19.39 -0.41 -6.76
CA THR A 201 18.96 -1.02 -8.02
C THR A 201 17.47 -1.41 -7.98
N GLU A 202 16.95 -1.89 -9.12
CA GLU A 202 15.58 -2.36 -9.23
C GLU A 202 15.25 -3.54 -8.31
N ALA A 203 16.19 -4.46 -8.09
CA ALA A 203 15.96 -5.60 -7.21
C ALA A 203 16.04 -5.19 -5.73
N GLU A 204 16.87 -4.20 -5.40
CA GLU A 204 17.10 -3.78 -4.02
C GLU A 204 15.99 -2.85 -3.50
N ILE A 205 15.38 -2.03 -4.35
CA ILE A 205 14.29 -1.13 -3.93
C ILE A 205 13.06 -1.92 -3.43
N ASP A 206 12.76 -3.07 -4.06
CA ASP A 206 11.61 -3.90 -3.70
C ASP A 206 11.84 -4.68 -2.39
N ALA A 207 13.11 -4.89 -2.02
CA ALA A 207 13.52 -5.57 -0.78
C ALA A 207 13.91 -4.59 0.36
N TYR A 208 13.80 -3.28 0.13
CA TYR A 208 14.28 -2.27 1.07
C TYR A 208 13.44 -2.22 2.35
N ASP A 209 14.08 -2.38 3.51
CA ASP A 209 13.40 -2.38 4.81
C ASP A 209 13.23 -0.97 5.39
N LEU A 210 12.00 -0.46 5.32
CA LEU A 210 11.59 0.82 5.88
C LEU A 210 11.35 0.80 7.40
N ALA A 211 11.36 -0.35 8.06
CA ALA A 211 11.06 -0.45 9.49
C ALA A 211 12.25 -0.06 10.38
N THR A 212 13.46 -0.05 9.82
CA THR A 212 14.72 0.21 10.53
C THR A 212 14.97 1.71 10.78
N LEU A 213 15.98 2.04 11.59
CA LEU A 213 16.52 3.39 11.83
C LEU A 213 15.61 4.40 12.55
N TRP A 214 14.31 4.15 12.67
CA TRP A 214 13.40 5.03 13.39
C TRP A 214 13.65 4.99 14.90
N PRO A 215 13.57 6.13 15.60
CA PRO A 215 13.69 6.16 17.06
C PRO A 215 12.57 5.33 17.68
N LEU A 216 12.94 4.47 18.64
CA LEU A 216 11.96 3.75 19.43
C LEU A 216 11.15 4.76 20.24
N THR A 217 9.83 4.83 20.00
CA THR A 217 8.94 5.27 21.06
C THR A 217 8.99 4.17 22.10
N HIS A 218 9.47 4.41 23.32
CA HIS A 218 9.52 3.37 24.36
C HIS A 218 8.10 2.85 24.64
N ASN A 219 7.73 1.81 23.90
CA ASN A 219 6.56 0.95 24.06
C ASN A 219 6.85 -0.49 23.59
N SER A 220 8.09 -0.79 23.21
CA SER A 220 8.56 -2.18 23.08
C SER A 220 9.13 -2.59 24.44
N ILE A 221 8.27 -3.09 25.33
CA ILE A 221 8.72 -4.06 26.31
C ILE A 221 9.10 -5.29 25.48
N GLU A 222 10.37 -5.40 25.11
CA GLU A 222 10.95 -6.66 24.72
C GLU A 222 10.71 -7.63 25.89
N THR A 223 9.82 -8.60 25.65
CA THR A 223 9.74 -9.75 26.53
C THR A 223 10.94 -10.61 26.17
N GLN A 224 11.98 -10.54 27.01
CA GLN A 224 13.02 -11.56 27.09
C GLN A 224 12.45 -12.84 27.71
#